data_AF-A0A382CT15-F1
#
_entry.id   AF-A0A382CT15-F1
#
_cell.length_a   1.000
_cell.length_b   1.000
_cell.length_c   1.000
_cell.angle_alpha   90.00
_cell.angle_beta   90.00
_cell.angle_gamma   90.00
#
_symmetry.space_group_name_H-M   'P 1'
#
loop_
_entity.id
_entity.type
_entity.pdbx_description
1 polymer ?
#
loop_
_entity_poly.entity_id
_entity_poly.type
_entity_poly.pdbx_seq_one_letter_code
_entity_poly.pdbx_strand_id
1 'polypeptide(L)'
;QVTPSIIGDGNILLAIQVNNDTPNRSSESDEPPINKMEIVTKLLVADGDIVVIGGIKKNVIANSKSQTPGLGNVPVIGNLFKGKSKSDNLDELLVFIAPRIL
;
A
#
# COMPACT_ATOMS: atom_id res chain seq x y z
N GLN A 1 9.85 6.59 12.11
CA GLN A 1 10.26 7.14 13.42
C GLN A 1 9.25 6.78 14.48
N VAL A 2 9.70 6.59 15.72
CA VAL A 2 8.84 6.27 16.87
C VAL A 2 9.29 7.11 18.05
N THR A 3 8.36 7.79 18.70
CA THR A 3 8.61 8.61 19.88
C THR A 3 7.73 8.11 21.02
N PRO A 4 8.31 7.40 22.01
CA PRO A 4 7.58 6.94 23.19
C PRO A 4 7.49 8.03 24.26
N SER A 5 6.40 8.04 25.02
CA SER A 5 6.21 8.87 26.21
C SER A 5 5.46 8.07 27.26
N ILE A 6 6.03 7.97 28.47
CA ILE A 6 5.41 7.24 29.58
C ILE A 6 4.39 8.16 30.22
N ILE A 7 3.16 7.69 30.33
CA ILE A 7 2.12 8.33 31.13
C ILE A 7 2.01 7.56 32.45
N GLY A 8 1.57 8.22 33.52
CA GLY A 8 1.24 7.53 34.77
C GLY A 8 0.31 6.33 34.54
N ASP A 9 0.33 5.38 35.48
CA ASP A 9 -0.48 4.15 35.46
C ASP A 9 0.01 3.00 34.55
N GLY A 10 1.28 3.02 34.14
CA GLY A 10 1.88 1.93 33.36
C GLY A 10 1.53 1.94 31.87
N ASN A 11 0.93 3.04 31.40
CA ASN A 11 0.57 3.24 30.00
C ASN A 11 1.65 4.04 29.27
N ILE A 12 1.83 3.71 27.99
CA ILE A 12 2.83 4.30 27.10
C ILE A 12 2.10 4.95 25.92
N LEU A 13 2.31 6.25 25.75
CA LEU A 13 1.93 6.96 24.54
C LEU A 13 3.00 6.75 23.48
N LEU A 14 2.62 6.15 22.37
CA LEU A 14 3.49 5.95 21.21
C LEU A 14 3.05 6.88 20.08
N ALA A 15 3.90 7.83 19.71
CA ALA A 15 3.76 8.55 18.45
C ALA A 15 4.59 7.84 17.38
N ILE A 16 3.92 7.34 16.34
CA ILE A 16 4.53 6.49 15.32
C ILE A 16 4.34 7.14 13.95
N GLN A 17 5.45 7.22 13.21
CA GLN A 17 5.49 7.62 11.82
C GLN A 17 6.19 6.51 11.03
N VAL A 18 5.44 5.73 10.26
CA VAL A 18 5.98 4.72 9.35
C VAL A 18 5.91 5.25 7.93
N ASN A 19 6.99 5.09 7.20
CA ASN A 19 7.08 5.45 5.80
C ASN A 19 7.54 4.22 5.01
N ASN A 20 6.89 3.95 3.89
CA ASN A 20 7.29 2.96 2.90
C ASN A 20 7.26 3.64 1.52
N ASP A 21 8.44 4.03 1.06
CA ASP A 21 8.64 4.73 -0.19
C ASP A 21 9.17 3.75 -1.24
N THR A 22 8.53 3.69 -2.41
CA THR A 22 8.99 2.89 -3.54
C THR A 22 9.12 3.74 -4.80
N PRO A 23 10.22 3.63 -5.57
CA PRO A 23 10.37 4.39 -6.80
C PRO A 23 9.38 3.90 -7.86
N ASN A 24 8.62 4.82 -8.45
CA ASN A 24 7.71 4.56 -9.54
C ASN A 24 8.45 4.69 -10.88
N ARG A 25 8.84 3.54 -11.43
CA ARG A 25 9.54 3.44 -12.72
C ARG A 25 8.59 3.32 -13.93
N SER A 26 7.28 3.53 -13.76
CA SER A 26 6.33 3.49 -14.88
C SER A 26 6.39 4.73 -15.77
N SER A 27 7.07 5.78 -15.33
CA SER A 27 7.29 7.02 -16.06
C SER A 27 8.70 6.99 -16.66
N GLU A 28 8.80 7.07 -17.99
CA GLU A 28 10.04 7.33 -18.74
C GLU A 28 10.47 8.78 -18.49
N SER A 29 10.89 9.08 -17.27
CA SER A 29 11.34 10.39 -16.82
C SER A 29 12.72 10.24 -16.18
N ASP A 30 13.58 11.23 -16.39
CA ASP A 30 14.97 11.23 -15.88
C ASP A 30 15.03 11.09 -14.35
N GLU A 31 13.96 11.53 -13.66
CA GLU A 31 13.72 11.33 -12.23
C GLU A 31 12.41 10.54 -12.02
N PRO A 32 12.45 9.30 -11.51
CA PRO A 32 11.24 8.52 -11.27
C PRO A 32 10.46 9.08 -10.06
N PRO A 33 9.14 9.36 -10.19
CA PRO A 33 8.32 9.77 -9.05
C PRO A 33 8.33 8.72 -7.94
N ILE A 34 8.17 9.12 -6.68
CA ILE A 34 8.18 8.20 -5.53
C ILE A 34 6.74 7.91 -5.08
N ASN A 35 6.36 6.64 -5.03
CA ASN A 35 5.15 6.21 -4.36
C ASN A 35 5.41 6.25 -2.85
N LYS A 36 4.77 7.19 -2.16
CA LYS A 36 4.89 7.36 -0.71
C LYS A 36 3.70 6.73 0.01
N MET A 37 3.96 5.78 0.90
CA MET A 37 2.97 5.24 1.84
C MET A 37 3.37 5.67 3.25
N GLU A 38 2.52 6.46 3.91
CA GLU A 38 2.83 7.03 5.23
C GLU A 38 1.69 6.79 6.22
N ILE A 39 2.08 6.36 7.43
CA ILE A 39 1.17 6.18 8.56
C ILE A 39 1.68 7.08 9.69
N VAL A 40 0.86 8.06 10.10
CA VAL A 40 1.10 8.90 11.27
C VAL A 40 -0.01 8.63 12.28
N THR A 41 0.32 8.03 13.41
CA THR A 41 -0.66 7.69 14.44
C THR A 41 -0.10 7.90 15.84
N LYS A 42 -1.01 8.10 16.80
CA LYS A 42 -0.71 8.18 18.23
C LYS A 42 -1.56 7.14 18.94
N LEU A 43 -0.91 6.29 19.72
CA LEU A 43 -1.56 5.16 20.40
C LEU A 43 -1.22 5.18 21.87
N LEU A 44 -2.20 4.85 22.71
CA LEU A 44 -2.00 4.59 24.13
C LEU A 44 -2.04 3.07 24.32
N VAL A 45 -0.96 2.51 24.84
CA VAL A 45 -0.77 1.06 24.98
C VAL A 45 -0.15 0.74 26.32
N ALA A 46 -0.53 -0.38 26.93
CA ALA A 46 0.09 -0.82 28.18
C ALA A 46 1.48 -1.43 27.92
N ASP A 47 2.32 -1.46 28.95
CA ASP A 47 3.62 -2.15 28.90
C ASP A 47 3.45 -3.64 28.60
N GLY A 48 4.19 -4.15 27.60
CA GLY A 48 4.17 -5.55 27.21
C GLY A 48 3.01 -5.97 26.29
N ASP A 49 2.00 -5.12 26.08
CA ASP A 49 0.90 -5.41 25.15
C ASP A 49 1.31 -5.20 23.69
N ILE A 50 0.92 -6.14 22.82
CA ILE A 50 1.17 -6.04 21.38
C ILE A 50 -0.04 -5.39 20.71
N VAL A 51 0.20 -4.28 20.00
CA VAL A 51 -0.82 -3.62 19.20
C VAL A 51 -0.50 -3.75 17.72
N VAL A 52 -1.54 -4.08 16.95
CA VAL A 52 -1.50 -4.17 15.50
C VAL A 52 -2.06 -2.89 14.91
N ILE A 53 -1.25 -2.20 14.13
CA ILE A 53 -1.66 -1.03 13.35
C ILE A 53 -1.88 -1.54 11.92
N GLY A 54 -3.13 -1.83 11.59
CA GLY A 54 -3.52 -2.16 10.22
C GLY A 54 -3.38 -0.92 9.32
N GLY A 55 -2.64 -1.04 8.22
CA GLY A 55 -2.28 0.08 7.35
C GLY A 55 -2.68 -0.13 5.89
N ILE A 56 -3.48 0.81 5.39
CA ILE A 56 -3.75 1.19 3.98
C ILE A 56 -3.78 0.02 2.98
N LYS A 57 -5.00 -0.40 2.61
CA LYS A 57 -5.26 -1.34 1.52
C LYS A 57 -5.13 -0.61 0.16
N LYS A 58 -4.11 -0.95 -0.64
CA LYS A 58 -4.00 -0.44 -2.01
C LYS A 58 -4.48 -1.52 -2.97
N ASN A 59 -5.56 -1.23 -3.69
CA ASN A 59 -6.08 -2.10 -4.74
C ASN A 59 -5.84 -1.45 -6.11
N VAL A 60 -4.96 -2.04 -6.92
CA VAL A 60 -4.68 -1.56 -8.28
C VAL A 60 -5.33 -2.50 -9.28
N ILE A 61 -6.46 -2.06 -9.85
CA ILE A 61 -7.17 -2.76 -10.91
C ILE A 61 -6.80 -2.13 -12.25
N ALA A 62 -5.99 -2.82 -13.05
CA ALA A 62 -5.61 -2.40 -14.39
C ALA A 62 -6.32 -3.26 -15.43
N ASN A 63 -7.19 -2.64 -16.23
CA ASN A 63 -7.87 -3.27 -17.35
C ASN A 63 -7.36 -2.65 -18.66
N SER A 64 -6.60 -3.42 -19.43
CA SER A 64 -6.15 -3.03 -20.76
C SER A 64 -6.86 -3.85 -21.82
N LYS A 65 -7.44 -3.17 -22.81
CA LYS A 65 -8.09 -3.78 -23.96
C LYS A 65 -7.40 -3.28 -25.22
N SER A 66 -6.71 -4.18 -25.90
CA SER A 66 -6.14 -3.94 -27.22
C SER A 66 -7.00 -4.63 -28.27
N GLN A 67 -7.29 -3.97 -29.38
CA GLN A 67 -8.03 -4.59 -30.48
C GLN A 67 -7.51 -4.06 -31.82
N THR A 68 -7.47 -4.93 -32.83
CA THR A 68 -7.14 -4.52 -34.19
C THR A 68 -8.31 -3.72 -34.79
N PRO A 69 -8.08 -2.50 -35.29
CA PRO A 69 -9.11 -1.70 -35.96
C PRO A 69 -9.77 -2.47 -37.11
N GLY A 70 -11.10 -2.40 -37.23
CA GLY A 70 -11.88 -3.17 -38.21
C GLY A 70 -12.18 -4.59 -37.74
N LEU A 71 -11.17 -5.49 -37.77
CA LEU A 71 -11.35 -6.92 -37.49
C LEU A 71 -11.81 -7.23 -36.06
N GLY A 72 -11.51 -6.35 -35.09
CA GLY A 72 -11.98 -6.49 -33.72
C GLY A 72 -13.52 -6.48 -33.60
N ASN A 73 -14.25 -5.82 -34.50
CA ASN A 73 -15.71 -5.70 -34.39
C ASN A 73 -16.49 -6.79 -35.15
N VAL A 74 -15.80 -7.72 -35.82
CA VAL A 74 -16.45 -8.77 -36.61
C VAL A 74 -17.08 -9.82 -35.67
N PRO A 75 -18.38 -10.11 -35.79
CA PRO A 75 -19.01 -11.21 -35.04
C PRO A 75 -18.34 -12.54 -35.40
N VAL A 76 -18.33 -13.50 -34.46
CA VAL A 76 -17.68 -14.83 -34.58
C VAL A 76 -16.14 -14.83 -34.44
N ILE A 77 -15.41 -14.00 -35.19
CA ILE A 77 -13.93 -14.05 -35.26
C ILE A 77 -13.21 -12.89 -34.56
N GLY A 78 -13.91 -11.82 -34.19
CA GLY A 78 -13.29 -10.63 -33.58
C GLY A 78 -12.62 -10.86 -32.21
N ASN A 79 -12.85 -12.00 -31.55
CA ASN A 79 -12.17 -12.33 -30.28
C ASN A 79 -10.72 -12.80 -30.47
N LEU A 80 -10.36 -13.35 -31.64
CA LEU A 80 -8.98 -13.72 -31.99
C LEU A 80 -8.10 -12.48 -32.25
N PHE A 81 -8.73 -11.34 -32.57
CA PHE A 81 -8.09 -10.06 -32.87
C PHE A 81 -8.27 -9.04 -31.73
N LYS A 82 -8.57 -9.52 -30.52
CA LYS A 82 -8.69 -8.74 -29.27
C LYS A 82 -7.72 -9.30 -28.24
N GLY A 83 -6.84 -8.44 -27.72
CA GLY A 83 -6.08 -8.69 -26.50
C GLY A 83 -6.82 -8.10 -25.30
N LYS A 84 -7.07 -8.91 -24.27
CA LYS A 84 -7.52 -8.41 -22.96
C LYS A 84 -6.42 -8.71 -21.96
N SER A 85 -5.95 -7.69 -21.25
CA SER A 85 -5.06 -7.85 -20.11
C SER A 85 -5.75 -7.29 -18.88
N LYS A 86 -5.89 -8.13 -17.86
CA LYS A 86 -6.43 -7.75 -16.55
C LYS A 86 -5.34 -8.03 -15.53
N SER A 87 -4.94 -7.01 -14.78
CA SER A 87 -4.00 -7.12 -13.68
C SER A 87 -4.68 -6.59 -12.41
N ASP A 88 -4.56 -7.36 -11.34
CA ASP A 88 -5.12 -7.08 -10.02
C ASP A 88 -3.97 -7.21 -9.02
N ASN A 89 -3.55 -6.10 -8.42
CA ASN A 89 -2.47 -6.08 -7.44
C ASN A 89 -3.00 -5.55 -6.12
N LEU A 90 -2.81 -6.34 -5.06
CA LEU A 90 -3.19 -6.03 -3.70
C LEU A 90 -1.93 -5.87 -2.85
N ASP A 91 -1.66 -4.64 -2.41
CA ASP A 91 -0.58 -4.35 -1.46
C ASP A 91 -1.19 -4.10 -0.08
N GLU A 92 -0.74 -4.87 0.93
CA GLU A 92 -1.15 -4.74 2.33
C GLU A 92 0.07 -4.49 3.21
N LEU A 93 0.00 -3.47 4.08
CA LEU A 93 1.05 -3.15 5.04
C LEU A 93 0.53 -3.37 6.47
N LEU A 94 1.14 -4.31 7.19
CA LEU A 94 0.86 -4.59 8.59
C LEU A 94 2.05 -4.19 9.46
N VAL A 95 1.79 -3.39 10.49
CA VAL A 95 2.82 -2.96 11.44
C VAL A 95 2.46 -3.46 12.84
N PHE A 96 3.36 -4.20 13.46
CA PHE A 96 3.23 -4.75 14.81
C PHE A 96 4.16 -4.01 15.75
N ILE A 97 3.63 -3.60 16.91
CA ILE A 97 4.41 -2.86 17.90
C ILE A 97 4.15 -3.43 19.29
N ALA A 98 5.23 -3.72 20.00
CA ALA A 98 5.24 -4.21 21.37
C ALA A 98 6.21 -3.33 22.18
N PRO A 99 5.71 -2.30 22.90
CA PRO A 99 6.58 -1.50 23.76
C PRO A 99 6.97 -2.28 25.02
N ARG A 100 8.17 -2.02 25.52
CA ARG A 100 8.69 -2.58 26.77
C ARG A 100 9.43 -1.52 27.57
N ILE A 101 9.07 -1.35 28.84
CA ILE A 101 9.78 -0.51 29.80
C ILE A 101 10.97 -1.31 30.37
N LEU A 102 12.14 -0.67 30.49
CA LEU A 102 13.35 -1.23 31.11
C LEU A 102 13.63 -0.57 32.46
#